data_AF-A0A0F9GFG2-F1
#
_entry.id   AF-A0A0F9GFG2-F1
#
_cell.length_a   1.000
_cell.length_b   1.000
_cell.length_c   1.000
_cell.angle_alpha   90.00
_cell.angle_beta   90.00
_cell.angle_gamma   90.00
#
_symmetry.space_group_name_H-M   'P 1'
#
loop_
_entity.id
_entity.type
_entity.pdbx_description
1 polymer ?
#
loop_
_entity_poly.entity_id
_entity_poly.type
_entity_poly.pdbx_seq_one_letter_code
_entity_poly.pdbx_strand_id
1 'polypeptide(L)'
;MSSYHHTKDPDPAWQENLERLAPQGENVNWLKIHWFAGWDYEPVQRWRIFEMIHVREVDGKLNVPYEMLEDLKGMSPRHEKNGKWLTEGFQVLEEESDQVKERWCSWSSVDFDQWTLFQETGCFPVPVWIIQGDKGGHRWRLSSSELGILKESGIEEPELPFPGELPYSDYNQLTFTKLAEFDRLRKWRMNTEWDSRLGPNHAGLWVRQERQEMEKDYNRALLKHLEDQMEAAVGDLPRSYLPGTADMPRGDYKYNKDEDAEDEAFVNDTATTLEV
;
A
#
# COMPACT_ATOMS: atom_id res chain seq x y z
N MET A 1 -21.39 20.64 -0.08
CA MET A 1 -20.95 19.67 0.94
C MET A 1 -20.85 18.33 0.23
N SER A 2 -19.65 17.90 -0.16
CA SER A 2 -19.46 16.52 -0.64
C SER A 2 -19.57 15.57 0.53
N SER A 3 -20.46 14.59 0.43
CA SER A 3 -20.69 13.63 1.50
C SER A 3 -19.94 12.34 1.22
N TYR A 4 -19.15 11.88 2.19
CA TYR A 4 -18.69 10.50 2.22
C TYR A 4 -19.93 9.59 2.38
N HIS A 5 -20.12 8.68 1.45
CA HIS A 5 -21.23 7.74 1.50
C HIS A 5 -20.71 6.36 1.88
N HIS A 6 -20.67 6.05 3.18
CA HIS A 6 -20.47 4.67 3.61
C HIS A 6 -21.66 3.83 3.11
N THR A 7 -21.50 3.16 1.96
CA THR A 7 -22.61 2.50 1.26
C THR A 7 -22.67 1.01 1.52
N LYS A 8 -21.61 0.40 2.06
CA LYS A 8 -21.53 -1.05 2.27
C LYS A 8 -20.70 -1.40 3.50
N ASP A 9 -21.19 -2.39 4.23
CA ASP A 9 -20.41 -3.12 5.23
C ASP A 9 -19.89 -4.43 4.61
N PRO A 10 -18.67 -4.88 4.95
CA PRO A 10 -18.16 -6.16 4.46
C PRO A 10 -19.00 -7.31 5.00
N ASP A 11 -19.18 -8.37 4.20
CA ASP A 11 -19.72 -9.63 4.70
C ASP A 11 -18.82 -10.13 5.86
N PRO A 12 -19.37 -10.40 7.05
CA PRO A 12 -18.58 -10.91 8.18
C PRO A 12 -17.75 -12.14 7.84
N ALA A 13 -18.23 -13.01 6.93
CA ALA A 13 -17.49 -14.19 6.51
C ALA A 13 -16.17 -13.87 5.79
N TRP A 14 -16.08 -12.70 5.13
CA TRP A 14 -14.86 -12.25 4.48
C TRP A 14 -13.82 -11.85 5.52
N GLN A 15 -14.23 -11.13 6.57
CA GLN A 15 -13.35 -10.77 7.68
C GLN A 15 -12.89 -12.01 8.46
N GLU A 16 -13.78 -12.97 8.73
CA GLU A 16 -13.42 -14.26 9.34
C GLU A 16 -12.37 -15.03 8.52
N ASN A 17 -12.46 -14.99 7.19
CA ASN A 17 -11.47 -15.63 6.32
C ASN A 17 -10.10 -14.94 6.44
N LEU A 18 -10.06 -13.61 6.53
CA LEU A 18 -8.82 -12.87 6.74
C LEU A 18 -8.20 -13.19 8.11
N GLU A 19 -9.01 -13.31 9.15
CA GLU A 19 -8.56 -13.68 10.49
C GLU A 19 -7.97 -15.10 10.54
N ARG A 20 -8.42 -16.02 9.68
CA ARG A 20 -7.78 -17.35 9.55
C ARG A 20 -6.37 -17.27 8.95
N LEU A 21 -6.09 -16.29 8.07
CA LEU A 21 -4.76 -16.09 7.50
C LEU A 21 -3.85 -15.34 8.47
N ALA A 22 -4.35 -14.24 9.01
CA ALA A 22 -3.65 -13.33 9.91
C ALA A 22 -4.52 -13.05 11.16
N PRO A 23 -4.48 -13.94 12.17
CA PRO A 23 -5.29 -13.79 13.36
C PRO A 23 -5.00 -12.49 14.11
N GLN A 24 -6.05 -11.84 14.60
CA GLN A 24 -5.91 -10.69 15.48
C GLN A 24 -5.30 -11.10 16.82
N GLY A 25 -4.26 -10.38 17.25
CA GLY A 25 -3.63 -10.59 18.55
C GLY A 25 -2.89 -9.34 19.00
N GLU A 26 -2.65 -9.19 20.31
CA GLU A 26 -2.17 -7.94 20.94
C GLU A 26 -0.86 -7.38 20.38
N ASN A 27 -0.06 -8.19 19.68
CA ASN A 27 1.26 -7.80 19.17
C ASN A 27 1.53 -8.31 17.74
N VAL A 28 0.48 -8.73 17.04
CA VAL A 28 0.57 -9.34 15.72
C VAL A 28 -0.24 -8.52 14.73
N ASN A 29 0.39 -8.16 13.61
CA ASN A 29 -0.31 -7.46 12.54
C ASN A 29 -1.39 -8.36 11.93
N TRP A 30 -2.59 -7.82 11.76
CA TRP A 30 -3.75 -8.55 11.23
C TRP A 30 -4.32 -7.85 10.01
N LEU A 31 -5.24 -8.51 9.30
CA LEU A 31 -5.82 -7.98 8.07
C LEU A 31 -7.27 -7.54 8.29
N LYS A 32 -7.62 -6.33 7.83
CA LYS A 32 -8.99 -5.79 7.86
C LYS A 32 -9.48 -5.48 6.46
N ILE A 33 -10.66 -5.98 6.10
CA ILE A 33 -11.35 -5.55 4.87
C ILE A 33 -12.18 -4.29 5.17
N HIS A 34 -12.13 -3.34 4.24
CA HIS A 34 -12.81 -2.05 4.38
C HIS A 34 -13.39 -1.59 3.04
N TRP A 35 -14.59 -1.00 3.09
CA TRP A 35 -15.23 -0.44 1.91
C TRP A 35 -14.68 0.95 1.64
N PHE A 36 -14.08 1.14 0.47
CA PHE A 36 -13.76 2.46 -0.05
C PHE A 36 -14.94 2.97 -0.87
N ALA A 37 -15.65 3.95 -0.34
CA ALA A 37 -16.83 4.53 -0.99
C ALA A 37 -16.52 5.53 -2.12
N GLY A 38 -15.26 5.93 -2.26
CA GLY A 38 -14.88 7.05 -3.11
C GLY A 38 -15.50 8.38 -2.66
N TRP A 39 -15.37 9.39 -3.52
CA TRP A 39 -15.87 10.75 -3.30
C TRP A 39 -16.68 11.21 -4.51
N ASP A 40 -17.53 12.23 -4.37
CA ASP A 40 -18.34 12.72 -5.51
C ASP A 40 -17.48 13.16 -6.70
N TYR A 41 -16.29 13.72 -6.42
CA TYR A 41 -15.32 14.14 -7.42
C TYR A 41 -14.41 12.99 -7.90
N GLU A 42 -14.42 11.85 -7.21
CA GLU A 42 -13.67 10.64 -7.53
C GLU A 42 -14.44 9.39 -7.06
N PRO A 43 -15.51 9.00 -7.78
CA PRO A 43 -16.49 8.02 -7.29
C PRO A 43 -16.01 6.57 -7.49
N VAL A 44 -14.76 6.30 -7.12
CA VAL A 44 -14.15 4.97 -7.22
C VAL A 44 -14.54 4.16 -5.98
N GLN A 45 -15.50 3.25 -6.14
CA GLN A 45 -15.99 2.42 -5.05
C GLN A 45 -15.38 1.00 -5.10
N ARG A 46 -14.60 0.58 -4.09
CA ARG A 46 -13.89 -0.71 -4.11
C ARG A 46 -13.69 -1.27 -2.70
N TRP A 47 -13.52 -2.58 -2.58
CA TRP A 47 -13.01 -3.18 -1.34
C TRP A 47 -11.49 -3.05 -1.28
N ARG A 48 -10.97 -2.60 -0.13
CA ARG A 48 -9.55 -2.58 0.18
C ARG A 48 -9.27 -3.45 1.39
N ILE A 49 -8.08 -4.03 1.44
CA ILE A 49 -7.59 -4.77 2.59
C ILE A 49 -6.38 -4.04 3.14
N PHE A 50 -6.45 -3.79 4.44
CA PHE A 50 -5.42 -3.11 5.21
C PHE A 50 -4.70 -4.12 6.09
N GLU A 51 -3.39 -3.96 6.18
CA GLU A 51 -2.61 -4.52 7.27
C GLU A 51 -2.69 -3.56 8.46
N MET A 52 -3.19 -4.06 9.58
CA MET A 52 -3.38 -3.33 10.81
C MET A 52 -2.14 -3.54 11.69
N ILE A 53 -1.31 -2.51 11.78
CA ILE A 53 -0.05 -2.53 12.51
C ILE A 53 -0.24 -1.94 13.90
N HIS A 54 0.13 -2.68 14.93
CA HIS A 54 0.12 -2.15 16.30
C HIS A 54 1.20 -1.08 16.44
N VAL A 55 0.81 0.11 16.88
CA VAL A 55 1.75 1.20 17.19
C VAL A 55 2.52 0.82 18.45
N ARG A 56 3.83 0.66 18.33
CA ARG A 56 4.71 0.30 19.45
C ARG A 56 6.10 0.88 19.25
N GLU A 57 6.77 1.03 20.38
CA GLU A 57 8.18 1.39 20.40
C GLU A 57 9.03 0.12 20.28
N VAL A 58 9.99 0.15 19.35
CA VAL A 58 10.97 -0.89 19.09
C VAL A 58 12.34 -0.22 19.11
N ASP A 59 13.21 -0.64 20.03
CA ASP A 59 14.58 -0.11 20.16
C ASP A 59 14.64 1.43 20.29
N GLY A 60 13.70 2.02 21.03
CA GLY A 60 13.64 3.48 21.23
C GLY A 60 12.99 4.26 20.09
N LYS A 61 12.44 3.57 19.07
CA LYS A 61 11.80 4.17 17.89
C LYS A 61 10.41 3.63 17.69
N LEU A 62 9.46 4.49 17.33
CA LEU A 62 8.14 4.04 16.90
C LEU A 62 8.26 3.28 15.58
N ASN A 63 7.49 2.20 15.43
CA ASN A 63 7.37 1.47 14.17
C ASN A 63 6.46 2.15 13.13
N VAL A 64 6.00 3.36 13.43
CA VAL A 64 5.17 4.22 12.56
C VAL A 64 5.79 5.62 12.60
N PRO A 65 5.93 6.31 11.44
CA PRO A 65 6.43 7.69 11.41
C PRO A 65 5.64 8.60 12.36
N TYR A 66 6.35 9.51 13.04
CA TYR A 66 5.77 10.33 14.09
C TYR A 66 4.69 11.26 13.53
N GLU A 67 4.93 11.84 12.37
CA GLU A 67 4.03 12.75 11.64
C GLU A 67 2.72 12.06 11.28
N MET A 68 2.80 10.84 10.75
CA MET A 68 1.61 10.04 10.46
C MET A 68 0.82 9.72 11.72
N LEU A 69 1.50 9.41 12.83
CA LEU A 69 0.84 9.12 14.09
C LEU A 69 0.15 10.36 14.69
N GLU A 70 0.76 11.54 14.55
CA GLU A 70 0.14 12.81 14.94
C GLU A 70 -1.12 13.09 14.12
N ASP A 71 -1.08 12.91 12.81
CA ASP A 71 -2.24 13.12 11.93
C ASP A 71 -3.37 12.12 12.22
N LEU A 72 -3.02 10.86 12.49
CA LEU A 72 -4.01 9.82 12.86
C LEU A 72 -4.68 10.11 14.20
N LYS A 73 -3.94 10.62 15.20
CA LYS A 73 -4.50 11.03 16.50
C LYS A 73 -5.19 12.39 16.43
N GLY A 74 -4.85 13.17 15.41
CA GLY A 74 -5.27 14.54 15.23
C GLY A 74 -6.62 14.66 14.55
N MET A 75 -6.77 15.79 13.87
CA MET A 75 -8.00 16.17 13.21
C MET A 75 -8.22 15.36 11.94
N SER A 76 -9.46 14.96 11.68
CA SER A 76 -9.82 14.23 10.45
C SER A 76 -9.23 14.91 9.20
N PRO A 77 -8.66 14.15 8.25
CA PRO A 77 -8.16 14.68 6.96
C PRO A 77 -9.23 15.45 6.16
N ARG A 78 -10.51 15.25 6.47
CA ARG A 78 -11.66 15.91 5.83
C ARG A 78 -12.25 17.04 6.66
N HIS A 79 -11.63 17.40 7.78
CA HIS A 79 -12.07 18.54 8.57
C HIS A 79 -11.77 19.84 7.83
N GLU A 80 -12.67 20.83 7.89
CA GLU A 80 -12.57 22.12 7.20
C GLU A 80 -11.26 22.91 7.48
N LYS A 81 -10.62 22.62 8.62
CA LYS A 81 -9.34 23.22 9.06
C LYS A 81 -8.11 22.35 8.77
N ASN A 82 -8.28 21.20 8.12
CA ASN A 82 -7.21 20.26 7.81
C ASN A 82 -7.12 19.99 6.29
N GLY A 83 -7.23 21.06 5.50
CA GLY A 83 -7.20 20.99 4.06
C GLY A 83 -7.87 22.18 3.39
N LYS A 84 -7.99 22.09 2.07
CA LYS A 84 -8.66 23.08 1.23
C LYS A 84 -9.29 22.42 0.01
N TRP A 85 -10.35 23.02 -0.50
CA TRP A 85 -10.84 22.73 -1.84
C TRP A 85 -9.88 23.34 -2.87
N LEU A 86 -9.40 22.50 -3.77
CA LEU A 86 -8.63 22.90 -4.94
C LEU A 86 -9.55 22.91 -6.16
N THR A 87 -9.60 24.06 -6.80
CA THR A 87 -10.36 24.32 -8.03
C THR A 87 -9.36 24.34 -9.18
N GLU A 88 -8.75 23.20 -9.49
CA GLU A 88 -7.86 23.08 -10.66
C GLU A 88 -8.66 22.55 -11.85
N GLY A 89 -8.41 23.13 -13.03
CA GLY A 89 -8.92 22.63 -14.29
C GLY A 89 -8.29 21.28 -14.62
N PHE A 90 -8.78 20.22 -13.98
CA PHE A 90 -8.43 18.85 -14.32
C PHE A 90 -8.98 18.57 -15.73
N GLN A 91 -8.10 18.55 -16.74
CA GLN A 91 -8.40 17.95 -18.02
C GLN A 91 -8.49 16.42 -17.83
N VAL A 92 -9.68 15.96 -17.47
CA VAL A 92 -10.05 14.55 -17.57
C VAL A 92 -10.40 14.31 -19.04
N LEU A 93 -9.37 14.04 -19.85
CA LEU A 93 -9.43 13.78 -21.29
C LEU A 93 -9.78 15.02 -22.15
N GLU A 94 -9.28 15.01 -23.37
CA GLU A 94 -9.49 16.07 -24.37
C GLU A 94 -10.95 16.21 -24.83
N GLU A 95 -11.88 15.35 -24.36
CA GLU A 95 -13.24 15.28 -24.91
C GLU A 95 -14.40 15.49 -23.92
N GLU A 96 -14.20 15.75 -22.62
CA GLU A 96 -15.35 16.00 -21.72
C GLU A 96 -15.25 17.25 -20.84
N SER A 97 -15.70 18.36 -21.45
CA SER A 97 -16.51 19.45 -20.87
C SER A 97 -15.88 20.41 -19.84
N ASP A 98 -16.28 21.68 -19.99
CA ASP A 98 -16.02 22.86 -19.15
C ASP A 98 -16.46 22.76 -17.65
N GLN A 99 -16.54 21.57 -17.05
CA GLN A 99 -16.86 21.43 -15.63
C GLN A 99 -15.59 21.52 -14.79
N VAL A 100 -15.43 22.68 -14.15
CA VAL A 100 -14.49 22.88 -13.04
C VAL A 100 -14.83 21.87 -11.94
N LYS A 101 -14.04 20.79 -11.81
CA LYS A 101 -14.18 19.81 -10.73
C LYS A 101 -13.33 20.26 -9.54
N GLU A 102 -13.97 20.53 -8.42
CA GLU A 102 -13.29 20.82 -7.16
C GLU A 102 -12.91 19.51 -6.45
N ARG A 103 -11.68 19.45 -5.91
CA ARG A 103 -11.18 18.30 -5.14
C ARG A 103 -10.71 18.76 -3.76
N TRP A 104 -10.99 17.99 -2.72
CA TRP A 104 -10.45 18.28 -1.40
C TRP A 104 -9.01 17.75 -1.28
N CYS A 105 -8.09 18.66 -0.98
CA CYS A 105 -6.70 18.33 -0.66
C CYS A 105 -6.48 18.54 0.84
N SER A 106 -6.19 17.46 1.55
CA SER A 106 -5.86 17.52 2.99
C SER A 106 -4.40 17.95 3.20
N TRP A 107 -4.10 18.51 4.35
CA TRP A 107 -2.72 18.71 4.82
C TRP A 107 -2.17 17.51 5.61
N SER A 108 -3.02 16.50 5.86
CA SER A 108 -2.67 15.26 6.53
C SER A 108 -1.80 14.37 5.62
N SER A 109 -0.82 13.71 6.23
CA SER A 109 -0.01 12.64 5.62
C SER A 109 -0.75 11.30 5.46
N VAL A 110 -1.90 11.15 6.09
CA VAL A 110 -2.76 9.96 6.01
C VAL A 110 -4.08 10.24 5.31
N ASP A 111 -4.61 9.23 4.62
CA ASP A 111 -5.92 9.32 3.97
C ASP A 111 -7.09 9.19 4.98
N PHE A 112 -8.30 9.51 4.52
CA PHE A 112 -9.49 9.52 5.38
C PHE A 112 -9.86 8.12 5.91
N ASP A 113 -9.66 7.06 5.13
CA ASP A 113 -9.98 5.70 5.56
C ASP A 113 -8.93 5.18 6.54
N GLN A 114 -7.66 5.55 6.35
CA GLN A 114 -6.61 5.28 7.31
C GLN A 114 -6.90 5.96 8.65
N TRP A 115 -7.30 7.23 8.63
CA TRP A 115 -7.75 7.93 9.83
C TRP A 115 -8.94 7.23 10.47
N THR A 116 -9.97 6.89 9.69
CA THR A 116 -11.20 6.23 10.19
C THR A 116 -10.89 4.87 10.83
N LEU A 117 -10.14 4.02 10.14
CA LEU A 117 -9.74 2.71 10.63
C LEU A 117 -8.85 2.80 11.88
N PHE A 118 -7.99 3.81 11.98
CA PHE A 118 -7.22 4.06 13.19
C PHE A 118 -8.11 4.47 14.36
N GLN A 119 -9.09 5.35 14.16
CA GLN A 119 -10.04 5.73 15.19
C GLN A 119 -10.86 4.52 15.68
N GLU A 120 -11.21 3.59 14.78
CA GLU A 120 -11.95 2.38 15.12
C GLU A 120 -11.13 1.34 15.87
N THR A 121 -9.84 1.18 15.52
CA THR A 121 -9.05 0.00 15.93
C THR A 121 -7.83 0.32 16.80
N GLY A 122 -7.40 1.58 16.86
CA GLY A 122 -6.14 2.00 17.47
C GLY A 122 -4.89 1.47 16.78
N CYS A 123 -5.02 0.81 15.63
CA CYS A 123 -3.92 0.23 14.85
C CYS A 123 -3.65 1.11 13.63
N PHE A 124 -2.38 1.24 13.24
CA PHE A 124 -1.97 1.94 12.03
C PHE A 124 -2.34 1.12 10.78
N PRO A 125 -3.27 1.60 9.94
CA PRO A 125 -3.72 0.87 8.77
C PRO A 125 -2.85 1.16 7.55
N VAL A 126 -2.28 0.11 6.97
CA VAL A 126 -1.50 0.18 5.74
C VAL A 126 -2.26 -0.53 4.62
N PRO A 127 -2.66 0.15 3.54
CA PRO A 127 -3.35 -0.52 2.43
C PRO A 127 -2.40 -1.50 1.74
N VAL A 128 -2.78 -2.78 1.70
CA VAL A 128 -1.93 -3.84 1.12
C VAL A 128 -2.54 -4.46 -0.14
N TRP A 129 -3.85 -4.42 -0.29
CA TRP A 129 -4.56 -5.08 -1.39
C TRP A 129 -5.80 -4.29 -1.79
N ILE A 130 -6.12 -4.32 -3.08
CA ILE A 130 -7.38 -3.81 -3.61
C ILE A 130 -8.09 -4.91 -4.40
N ILE A 131 -9.39 -5.07 -4.17
CA ILE A 131 -10.20 -6.08 -4.85
C ILE A 131 -10.84 -5.44 -6.08
N GLN A 132 -10.26 -5.75 -7.23
CA GLN A 132 -10.75 -5.36 -8.55
C GLN A 132 -10.26 -6.34 -9.61
N GLY A 133 -10.91 -6.35 -10.76
CA GLY A 133 -10.68 -7.30 -11.83
C GLY A 133 -11.20 -8.71 -11.54
N ASP A 134 -10.92 -9.62 -12.46
CA ASP A 134 -11.36 -11.01 -12.43
C ASP A 134 -10.38 -11.94 -11.68
N LYS A 135 -9.17 -11.47 -11.38
CA LYS A 135 -8.10 -12.27 -10.74
C LYS A 135 -8.04 -12.18 -9.21
N GLY A 136 -9.08 -11.64 -8.58
CA GLY A 136 -9.17 -11.54 -7.11
C GLY A 136 -8.44 -10.34 -6.51
N GLY A 137 -8.07 -9.35 -7.31
CA GLY A 137 -7.37 -8.14 -6.88
C GLY A 137 -5.86 -8.20 -7.06
N HIS A 138 -5.18 -7.15 -6.60
CA HIS A 138 -3.73 -7.01 -6.67
C HIS A 138 -3.19 -6.16 -5.53
N ARG A 139 -1.85 -6.09 -5.42
CA ARG A 139 -1.16 -5.24 -4.45
C ARG A 139 -1.55 -3.79 -4.65
N TRP A 140 -1.84 -3.11 -3.54
CA TRP A 140 -2.09 -1.66 -3.56
C TRP A 140 -0.82 -0.89 -3.96
N ARG A 141 0.29 -1.21 -3.32
CA ARG A 141 1.64 -0.71 -3.61
C ARG A 141 2.66 -1.80 -3.37
N LEU A 142 3.74 -1.75 -4.13
CA LEU A 142 4.92 -2.57 -3.89
C LEU A 142 5.79 -1.88 -2.83
N SER A 143 6.36 -2.69 -1.95
CA SER A 143 7.39 -2.26 -1.00
C SER A 143 8.72 -2.03 -1.72
N SER A 144 9.62 -1.27 -1.09
CA SER A 144 10.96 -0.98 -1.65
C SER A 144 11.75 -2.26 -1.96
N SER A 145 11.58 -3.31 -1.14
CA SER A 145 12.19 -4.63 -1.41
C SER A 145 11.59 -5.32 -2.64
N GLU A 146 10.27 -5.26 -2.81
CA GLU A 146 9.59 -5.79 -4.01
C GLU A 146 10.04 -5.05 -5.28
N LEU A 147 10.18 -3.73 -5.20
CA LEU A 147 10.71 -2.91 -6.30
C LEU A 147 12.17 -3.23 -6.62
N GLY A 148 13.03 -3.41 -5.59
CA GLY A 148 14.42 -3.80 -5.78
C GLY A 148 14.57 -5.12 -6.54
N ILE A 149 13.75 -6.11 -6.18
CA ILE A 149 13.75 -7.44 -6.83
C ILE A 149 13.28 -7.34 -8.30
N LEU A 150 12.26 -6.52 -8.58
CA LEU A 150 11.82 -6.26 -9.95
C LEU A 150 12.90 -5.55 -10.78
N LYS A 151 13.55 -4.55 -10.19
CA LYS A 151 14.65 -3.81 -10.82
C LYS A 151 15.83 -4.72 -11.16
N GLU A 152 16.22 -5.61 -10.25
CA GLU A 152 17.23 -6.65 -10.50
C GLU A 152 16.84 -7.60 -11.65
N SER A 153 15.54 -7.80 -11.85
CA SER A 153 15.00 -8.64 -12.93
C SER A 153 14.79 -7.88 -14.24
N GLY A 154 15.18 -6.61 -14.31
CA GLY A 154 15.09 -5.76 -15.50
C GLY A 154 13.75 -5.02 -15.66
N ILE A 155 12.90 -5.01 -14.63
CA ILE A 155 11.64 -4.25 -14.60
C ILE A 155 11.86 -3.02 -13.70
N GLU A 156 12.15 -1.88 -14.32
CA GLU A 156 12.41 -0.62 -13.60
C GLU A 156 11.12 0.06 -13.12
N GLU A 157 10.04 -0.05 -13.88
CA GLU A 157 8.75 0.61 -13.59
C GLU A 157 7.60 -0.40 -13.72
N PRO A 158 7.27 -1.13 -12.64
CA PRO A 158 6.13 -2.04 -12.67
C PRO A 158 4.80 -1.28 -12.74
N GLU A 159 4.05 -1.51 -13.81
CA GLU A 159 2.70 -0.96 -13.99
C GLU A 159 1.69 -1.78 -13.17
N LEU A 160 1.36 -1.30 -11.96
CA LEU A 160 0.21 -1.80 -11.21
C LEU A 160 -1.05 -1.03 -11.61
N PRO A 161 -2.20 -1.71 -11.77
CA PRO A 161 -3.45 -1.03 -12.05
C PRO A 161 -3.81 -0.07 -10.93
N PHE A 162 -4.31 1.09 -11.30
CA PHE A 162 -4.79 2.05 -10.32
C PHE A 162 -6.18 1.66 -9.80
N PRO A 163 -6.55 2.13 -8.59
CA PRO A 163 -7.91 1.95 -8.09
C PRO A 163 -8.93 2.47 -9.10
N GLY A 164 -9.83 1.60 -9.55
CA GLY A 164 -10.87 1.96 -10.51
C GLY A 164 -10.57 1.63 -11.98
N GLU A 165 -9.31 1.37 -12.35
CA GLU A 165 -8.96 0.99 -13.74
C GLU A 165 -9.53 -0.39 -14.12
N LEU A 166 -9.54 -1.32 -13.18
CA LEU A 166 -10.13 -2.63 -13.38
C LEU A 166 -11.61 -2.64 -12.94
N PRO A 167 -12.43 -3.52 -13.55
CA PRO A 167 -13.82 -3.71 -13.14
C PRO A 167 -13.95 -3.98 -11.64
N TYR A 168 -15.03 -3.51 -11.04
CA TYR A 168 -15.36 -3.85 -9.66
C TYR A 168 -15.44 -5.37 -9.46
N SER A 169 -14.97 -5.85 -8.31
CA SER A 169 -15.07 -7.26 -7.93
C SER A 169 -15.32 -7.39 -6.43
N ASP A 170 -16.14 -8.36 -6.04
CA ASP A 170 -16.35 -8.71 -4.63
C ASP A 170 -15.25 -9.67 -4.15
N TYR A 171 -15.06 -9.71 -2.84
CA TYR A 171 -14.18 -10.69 -2.22
C TYR A 171 -14.64 -12.11 -2.55
N ASN A 172 -13.71 -12.95 -2.99
CA ASN A 172 -14.01 -14.34 -3.35
C ASN A 172 -12.83 -15.28 -3.02
N GLN A 173 -12.97 -16.55 -3.41
CA GLN A 173 -11.95 -17.57 -3.15
C GLN A 173 -10.60 -17.29 -3.84
N LEU A 174 -10.60 -16.60 -4.99
CA LEU A 174 -9.37 -16.19 -5.67
C LEU A 174 -8.65 -15.13 -4.86
N THR A 175 -9.38 -14.13 -4.37
CA THR A 175 -8.83 -13.11 -3.43
C THR A 175 -8.22 -13.77 -2.20
N PHE A 176 -8.93 -14.71 -1.57
CA PHE A 176 -8.39 -15.47 -0.42
C PHE A 176 -7.09 -16.20 -0.77
N THR A 177 -7.05 -16.88 -1.92
CA THR A 177 -5.88 -17.65 -2.36
C THR A 177 -4.67 -16.73 -2.58
N LYS A 178 -4.87 -15.59 -3.26
CA LYS A 178 -3.80 -14.60 -3.49
C LYS A 178 -3.32 -13.94 -2.20
N LEU A 179 -4.23 -13.66 -1.27
CA LEU A 179 -3.85 -13.15 0.05
C LEU A 179 -3.12 -14.19 0.90
N ALA A 180 -3.45 -15.48 0.77
CA ALA A 180 -2.72 -16.54 1.46
C ALA A 180 -1.28 -16.68 0.92
N GLU A 181 -1.08 -16.50 -0.39
CA GLU A 181 0.26 -16.42 -0.98
C GLU A 181 1.03 -15.20 -0.45
N PHE A 182 0.38 -14.03 -0.45
CA PHE A 182 0.95 -12.80 0.09
C PHE A 182 1.32 -12.93 1.58
N ASP A 183 0.44 -13.50 2.40
CA ASP A 183 0.69 -13.69 3.84
C ASP A 183 1.86 -14.66 4.10
N ARG A 184 2.04 -15.68 3.27
CA ARG A 184 3.24 -16.55 3.33
C ARG A 184 4.51 -15.75 3.07
N LEU A 185 4.52 -14.91 2.03
CA LEU A 185 5.67 -14.04 1.70
C LEU A 185 5.93 -13.03 2.83
N ARG A 186 4.88 -12.45 3.41
CA ARG A 186 4.95 -11.55 4.55
C ARG A 186 5.56 -12.22 5.79
N LYS A 187 5.04 -13.38 6.18
CA LYS A 187 5.56 -14.17 7.32
C LYS A 187 7.02 -14.57 7.10
N TRP A 188 7.38 -14.91 5.86
CA TRP A 188 8.75 -15.24 5.53
C TRP A 188 9.69 -14.04 5.72
N ARG A 189 9.31 -12.85 5.21
CA ARG A 189 10.06 -11.61 5.41
C ARG A 189 10.26 -11.29 6.90
N MET A 190 9.20 -11.42 7.71
CA MET A 190 9.30 -11.19 9.16
C MET A 190 10.30 -12.15 9.83
N ASN A 191 10.35 -13.41 9.39
CA ASN A 191 11.29 -14.40 9.92
C ASN A 191 12.75 -14.07 9.51
N THR A 192 13.01 -13.64 8.27
CA THR A 192 14.34 -13.22 7.84
C THR A 192 14.82 -11.94 8.52
N GLU A 193 13.92 -11.00 8.84
CA GLU A 193 14.24 -9.81 9.65
C GLU A 193 14.55 -10.18 11.11
N TRP A 194 13.84 -11.15 11.72
CA TRP A 194 14.11 -11.61 13.08
C TRP A 194 15.51 -12.24 13.23
N ASP A 195 15.91 -13.07 12.28
CA ASP A 195 17.23 -13.72 12.29
C ASP A 195 18.39 -12.72 12.09
N SER A 196 18.13 -11.56 11.49
CA SER A 196 19.11 -10.48 11.36
C SER A 196 19.48 -9.81 12.69
N ARG A 197 18.65 -9.98 13.73
CA ARG A 197 18.88 -9.48 15.09
C ARG A 197 19.72 -10.43 15.95
N LEU A 198 19.91 -11.68 15.52
CA LEU A 198 20.79 -12.63 16.20
C LEU A 198 22.23 -12.37 15.75
N GLY A 199 23.07 -11.90 16.68
CA GLY A 199 24.46 -11.53 16.41
C GLY A 199 25.31 -12.63 15.75
N PRO A 200 26.49 -12.27 15.20
CA PRO A 200 27.30 -13.13 14.35
C PRO A 200 28.00 -14.24 15.16
N ASN A 201 27.25 -15.29 15.50
CA ASN A 201 27.80 -16.50 16.10
C ASN A 201 28.19 -17.50 14.99
N HIS A 202 29.04 -18.49 15.28
CA HIS A 202 29.53 -19.48 14.29
C HIS A 202 28.43 -20.28 13.57
N ALA A 203 27.23 -20.39 14.15
CA ALA A 203 26.03 -20.91 13.48
C ALA A 203 25.53 -20.01 12.34
N GLY A 204 25.79 -18.71 12.41
CA GLY A 204 25.41 -17.69 11.43
C GLY A 204 26.10 -17.80 10.06
N LEU A 205 27.22 -18.53 9.94
CA LEU A 205 27.87 -18.79 8.65
C LEU A 205 27.21 -19.95 7.89
N TRP A 206 26.73 -20.98 8.59
CA TRP A 206 25.96 -22.08 8.01
C TRP A 206 24.54 -21.61 7.66
N VAL A 207 23.93 -20.84 8.57
CA VAL A 207 22.69 -20.10 8.32
C VAL A 207 22.85 -19.12 7.16
N ARG A 208 24.04 -18.55 6.88
CA ARG A 208 24.24 -17.65 5.73
C ARG A 208 24.09 -18.33 4.37
N GLN A 209 24.54 -19.58 4.21
CA GLN A 209 24.37 -20.32 2.95
C GLN A 209 22.91 -20.76 2.75
N GLU A 210 22.30 -21.37 3.77
CA GLU A 210 20.86 -21.68 3.75
C GLU A 210 20.02 -20.42 3.57
N ARG A 211 20.45 -19.28 4.15
CA ARG A 211 19.82 -17.97 3.97
C ARG A 211 19.93 -17.48 2.54
N GLN A 212 21.08 -17.58 1.89
CA GLN A 212 21.21 -17.17 0.48
C GLN A 212 20.33 -18.03 -0.43
N GLU A 213 20.18 -19.32 -0.13
CA GLU A 213 19.27 -20.20 -0.87
C GLU A 213 17.81 -19.85 -0.59
N MET A 214 17.44 -19.65 0.68
CA MET A 214 16.11 -19.16 1.07
C MET A 214 15.79 -17.80 0.45
N GLU A 215 16.72 -16.86 0.44
CA GLU A 215 16.55 -15.52 -0.14
C GLU A 215 16.40 -15.60 -1.67
N LYS A 216 17.15 -16.49 -2.34
CA LYS A 216 16.94 -16.77 -3.78
C LYS A 216 15.58 -17.40 -4.06
N ASP A 217 15.15 -18.34 -3.22
CA ASP A 217 13.82 -18.95 -3.35
C ASP A 217 12.71 -17.94 -3.04
N TYR A 218 12.95 -17.00 -2.13
CA TYR A 218 12.05 -15.87 -1.83
C TYR A 218 11.93 -14.95 -3.01
N ASN A 219 13.06 -14.48 -3.54
CA ASN A 219 13.09 -13.60 -4.70
C ASN A 219 12.41 -14.28 -5.89
N ARG A 220 12.64 -15.58 -6.12
CA ARG A 220 11.96 -16.33 -7.19
C ARG A 220 10.46 -16.44 -6.96
N ALA A 221 10.01 -16.77 -5.75
CA ALA A 221 8.60 -16.89 -5.43
C ALA A 221 7.88 -15.53 -5.51
N LEU A 222 8.55 -14.47 -5.06
CA LEU A 222 8.06 -13.10 -5.14
C LEU A 222 7.95 -12.63 -6.59
N LEU A 223 8.99 -12.84 -7.40
CA LEU A 223 8.96 -12.51 -8.83
C LEU A 223 7.80 -13.21 -9.54
N LYS A 224 7.62 -14.51 -9.32
CA LYS A 224 6.50 -15.24 -9.89
C LYS A 224 5.15 -14.66 -9.44
N HIS A 225 5.01 -14.32 -8.16
CA HIS A 225 3.79 -13.72 -7.63
C HIS A 225 3.52 -12.32 -8.21
N LEU A 226 4.56 -11.52 -8.43
CA LEU A 226 4.47 -10.20 -9.06
C LEU A 226 4.20 -10.31 -10.57
N GLU A 227 4.83 -11.26 -11.27
CA GLU A 227 4.54 -11.57 -12.68
C GLU A 227 3.07 -11.94 -12.88
N ASP A 228 2.50 -12.81 -12.03
CA ASP A 228 1.09 -13.17 -12.07
C ASP A 228 0.17 -11.93 -11.92
N GLN A 229 0.59 -10.94 -11.13
CA GLN A 229 -0.15 -9.68 -10.94
C GLN A 229 0.01 -8.73 -12.12
N MET A 230 1.19 -8.67 -12.73
CA MET A 230 1.48 -7.83 -13.89
C MET A 230 0.88 -8.39 -15.18
N GLU A 231 0.95 -9.70 -15.41
CA GLU A 231 0.32 -10.36 -16.57
C GLU A 231 -1.22 -10.27 -16.49
N ALA A 232 -1.78 -10.13 -15.28
CA ALA A 232 -3.18 -9.74 -15.08
C ALA A 232 -3.51 -8.32 -15.53
N ALA A 233 -2.57 -7.39 -15.38
CA ALA A 233 -2.73 -6.01 -15.82
C ALA A 233 -2.53 -5.86 -17.34
N VAL A 234 -1.65 -6.66 -17.94
CA VAL A 234 -1.20 -6.50 -19.34
C VAL A 234 -2.03 -7.33 -20.35
N GLY A 235 -2.76 -8.35 -19.89
CA GLY A 235 -3.43 -9.33 -20.77
C GLY A 235 -4.56 -8.82 -21.68
N ASP A 236 -5.27 -7.73 -21.32
CA ASP A 236 -6.53 -7.34 -21.98
C ASP A 236 -6.72 -5.84 -22.24
N LEU A 237 -5.69 -4.99 -22.12
CA LEU A 237 -5.84 -3.55 -22.35
C LEU A 237 -5.44 -3.14 -23.79
N PRO A 238 -6.38 -2.69 -24.65
CA PRO A 238 -6.01 -1.89 -25.81
C PRO A 238 -5.35 -0.60 -25.32
N ARG A 239 -4.11 -0.36 -25.77
CA ARG A 239 -3.23 0.79 -25.43
C ARG A 239 -3.86 2.19 -25.62
N SER A 240 -5.10 2.30 -26.10
CA SER A 240 -5.78 3.54 -26.48
C SER A 240 -6.83 4.04 -25.47
N TYR A 241 -6.99 3.43 -24.29
CA TYR A 241 -8.11 3.71 -23.38
C TYR A 241 -7.73 4.09 -21.94
N LEU A 242 -6.53 4.66 -21.70
CA LEU A 242 -6.15 5.04 -20.34
C LEU A 242 -6.43 6.52 -20.02
N PRO A 243 -7.46 6.77 -19.20
CA PRO A 243 -7.48 7.93 -18.34
C PRO A 243 -7.70 7.62 -16.85
N GLY A 244 -6.78 8.14 -16.02
CA GLY A 244 -7.13 9.00 -14.88
C GLY A 244 -7.41 8.32 -13.54
N THR A 245 -6.32 8.02 -12.86
CA THR A 245 -6.11 7.70 -11.44
C THR A 245 -6.64 8.83 -10.53
N ALA A 246 -7.23 8.59 -9.35
CA ALA A 246 -6.77 7.71 -8.28
C ALA A 246 -6.03 8.50 -7.17
N ASP A 247 -6.53 9.66 -6.74
CA ASP A 247 -6.12 10.54 -5.63
C ASP A 247 -4.61 10.93 -5.51
N MET A 248 -3.78 10.70 -6.53
CA MET A 248 -2.45 11.32 -6.71
C MET A 248 -2.40 12.08 -8.05
N PRO A 249 -1.64 13.18 -8.18
CA PRO A 249 -1.61 13.95 -9.41
C PRO A 249 -1.24 13.06 -10.61
N ARG A 250 -1.94 13.25 -11.74
CA ARG A 250 -1.46 12.80 -13.06
C ARG A 250 -0.12 13.47 -13.32
N GLY A 251 0.97 12.76 -13.06
CA GLY A 251 2.31 13.25 -13.37
C GLY A 251 3.37 13.06 -12.30
N ASP A 252 3.10 12.39 -11.17
CA ASP A 252 4.17 12.11 -10.22
C ASP A 252 4.64 10.65 -10.22
N TYR A 253 5.16 10.22 -11.37
CA TYR A 253 6.15 9.14 -11.41
C TYR A 253 7.43 9.50 -10.62
N LYS A 254 7.55 10.74 -10.10
CA LYS A 254 8.70 11.18 -9.32
C LYS A 254 8.51 11.12 -7.81
N TYR A 255 7.36 10.75 -7.24
CA TYR A 255 7.29 10.62 -5.79
C TYR A 255 8.31 9.59 -5.26
N ASN A 256 8.53 8.49 -6.00
CA ASN A 256 9.61 7.55 -5.71
C ASN A 256 11.02 8.09 -6.03
N LYS A 257 11.16 9.06 -6.95
CA LYS A 257 12.44 9.74 -7.22
C LYS A 257 12.78 10.77 -6.17
N ASP A 258 11.78 11.42 -5.60
CA ASP A 258 11.96 12.43 -4.57
C ASP A 258 12.21 11.76 -3.21
N GLU A 259 11.63 10.58 -2.93
CA GLU A 259 11.99 9.76 -1.74
C GLU A 259 13.43 9.21 -1.83
N ASP A 260 13.85 8.66 -2.99
CA ASP A 260 15.24 8.24 -3.23
C ASP A 260 16.23 9.43 -3.21
N ALA A 261 15.82 10.60 -3.71
CA ALA A 261 16.64 11.82 -3.68
C ALA A 261 16.69 12.45 -2.28
N GLU A 262 15.62 12.34 -1.48
CA GLU A 262 15.59 12.74 -0.07
C GLU A 262 16.43 11.79 0.78
N ASP A 263 16.41 10.47 0.50
CA ASP A 263 17.26 9.48 1.15
C ASP A 263 18.74 9.64 0.75
N GLU A 264 19.06 9.88 -0.53
CA GLU A 264 20.42 10.20 -0.97
C GLU A 264 20.90 11.54 -0.41
N ALA A 265 20.04 12.56 -0.31
CA ALA A 265 20.36 13.83 0.32
C ALA A 265 20.65 13.63 1.81
N PHE A 266 19.83 12.85 2.52
CA PHE A 266 20.04 12.50 3.93
C PHE A 266 21.37 11.76 4.13
N VAL A 267 21.67 10.74 3.31
CA VAL A 267 22.93 9.98 3.39
C VAL A 267 24.15 10.88 3.15
N ASN A 268 24.09 11.78 2.18
CA ASN A 268 25.19 12.70 1.88
C ASN A 268 25.38 13.77 2.96
N ASP A 269 24.30 14.31 3.54
CA ASP A 269 24.38 15.30 4.61
C ASP A 269 24.92 14.67 5.90
N THR A 270 24.52 13.42 6.19
CA THR A 270 25.03 12.66 7.34
C THR A 270 26.51 12.27 7.18
N ALA A 271 26.95 11.95 5.96
CA ALA A 271 28.35 11.67 5.66
C ALA A 271 29.26 12.91 5.80
N THR A 272 28.77 14.08 5.38
CA THR A 272 29.52 15.34 5.44
C THR A 272 29.70 15.85 6.88
N THR A 273 28.75 15.51 7.77
CA THR A 273 28.79 15.90 9.20
C THR A 273 29.79 15.05 10.02
N LEU A 274 30.26 13.91 9.49
CA LEU A 274 31.21 13.02 10.15
C LEU A 274 32.68 13.28 9.75
N GLU A 275 32.94 14.17 8.79
CA GLU A 275 34.29 14.54 8.33
C GLU A 275 34.80 15.89 8.88
N VAL A 276 34.15 16.46 9.91
CA VAL A 276 34.62 17.68 10.62
C VAL A 276 35.10 17.37 12.04
#